data_AF-E7REI8-F1
#
_entry.id   AF-E7REI8-F1
#
_cell.length_a   1.000
_cell.length_b   1.000
_cell.length_c   1.000
_cell.angle_alpha   90.00
_cell.angle_beta   90.00
_cell.angle_gamma   90.00
#
_symmetry.space_group_name_H-M   'P 1'
#
loop_
_entity.id
_entity.type
_entity.pdbx_description
1 polymer ?
#
loop_
_entity_poly.entity_id
_entity_poly.type
_entity_poly.pdbx_seq_one_letter_code
_entity_poly.pdbx_strand_id
1 'polypeptide(L)'
;MKPVKLYPKVAVDLFTEQLKWSLWFFSFVTIAHIIGLVIVSINDSRIQEFFVFSSYSVAIFLLVCGIISAYGFMGQFVQQGITRKDLYIGTVLSVFMLALAVTLIPLAITGIEYVISSFVHLPINTNTDTVFDLSSGWLLAISTFFLNVTTYYLIGWLIGIGYYRFGWIIGFGFIAIAIAALSLNSFFWVNNSVVPWIPYNSAGTSIALSIGGSLVLIALLLLFIRMLTRRIIIKL
;
A
#
# COMPACT_ATOMS: atom_id res chain seq x y z
N MET A 1 -8.02 38.99 -0.16
CA MET A 1 -6.83 38.10 -0.21
C MET A 1 -7.31 36.67 -0.46
N LYS A 2 -6.85 35.98 -1.51
CA LYS A 2 -7.21 34.57 -1.72
C LYS A 2 -6.52 33.74 -0.63
N PRO A 3 -7.23 32.84 0.08
CA PRO A 3 -6.60 32.00 1.08
C PRO A 3 -5.51 31.16 0.41
N VAL A 4 -4.28 31.23 0.93
CA VAL A 4 -3.16 30.41 0.45
C VAL A 4 -3.50 28.96 0.76
N LYS A 5 -3.57 28.13 -0.27
CA LYS A 5 -3.85 26.70 -0.16
C LYS A 5 -2.61 26.00 0.40
N LEU A 6 -2.72 25.44 1.61
CA LEU A 6 -1.61 24.76 2.30
C LEU A 6 -1.52 23.24 2.00
N TYR A 7 -2.54 22.67 1.35
CA TYR A 7 -2.56 21.23 1.02
C TYR A 7 -1.37 20.72 0.18
N PRO A 8 -0.77 21.45 -0.78
CA PRO A 8 0.33 20.89 -1.57
C PRO A 8 1.60 20.78 -0.73
N LYS A 9 1.81 21.70 0.22
CA LYS A 9 2.95 21.64 1.14
C LYS A 9 2.83 20.44 2.07
N VAL A 10 1.65 20.23 2.66
CA VAL A 10 1.36 19.04 3.49
C VAL A 10 1.63 17.75 2.73
N ALA A 11 1.21 17.68 1.46
CA ALA A 11 1.43 16.50 0.64
C ALA A 11 2.92 16.19 0.44
N VAL A 12 3.72 17.22 0.12
CA VAL A 12 5.17 17.07 -0.09
C VAL A 12 5.88 16.70 1.21
N ASP A 13 5.54 17.36 2.32
CA ASP A 13 6.16 17.10 3.62
C ASP A 13 5.86 15.66 4.09
N LEU A 14 4.60 15.21 3.98
CA LEU A 14 4.22 13.83 4.29
C LEU A 14 4.91 12.81 3.39
N PHE A 15 4.90 13.06 2.08
CA PHE A 15 5.49 12.18 1.08
C PHE A 15 6.99 12.02 1.31
N THR A 16 7.71 13.11 1.54
CA THR A 16 9.17 13.07 1.71
C THR A 16 9.59 12.31 2.96
N GLU A 17 8.89 12.48 4.08
CA GLU A 17 9.16 11.71 5.30
C GLU A 17 8.87 10.22 5.12
N GLN A 18 7.73 9.87 4.53
CA GLN A 18 7.40 8.47 4.28
C GLN A 18 8.31 7.82 3.23
N LEU A 19 8.75 8.58 2.22
CA LEU A 19 9.70 8.11 1.21
C LEU A 19 11.06 7.78 1.82
N LYS A 20 11.56 8.58 2.78
CA LYS A 20 12.80 8.26 3.53
C LYS A 20 12.66 6.92 4.25
N TRP A 21 11.51 6.66 4.87
CA TRP A 21 11.24 5.37 5.52
C TRP A 21 11.17 4.23 4.49
N SER A 22 10.54 4.47 3.35
CA SER A 22 10.47 3.49 2.25
C SER A 22 11.86 3.13 1.72
N LEU A 23 12.77 4.09 1.58
CA LEU A 23 14.15 3.83 1.14
C LEU A 23 14.89 2.91 2.10
N TRP A 24 14.79 3.16 3.41
CA TRP A 24 15.35 2.26 4.42
C TRP A 24 14.72 0.88 4.37
N PHE A 25 13.39 0.81 4.32
CA PHE A 25 12.65 -0.45 4.22
C PHE A 25 13.10 -1.26 3.01
N PHE A 26 13.14 -0.67 1.82
CA PHE A 26 13.56 -1.36 0.61
C PHE A 26 15.02 -1.79 0.65
N SER A 27 15.90 -1.00 1.26
CA SER A 27 17.31 -1.41 1.45
C SER A 27 17.42 -2.68 2.28
N PHE A 28 16.60 -2.86 3.33
CA PHE A 28 16.63 -4.09 4.12
C PHE A 28 16.02 -5.27 3.35
N VAL A 29 14.93 -5.05 2.62
CA VAL A 29 14.26 -6.10 1.83
C VAL A 29 15.17 -6.58 0.68
N THR A 30 15.91 -5.69 0.02
CA THR A 30 16.87 -6.08 -1.03
C THR A 30 18.04 -6.88 -0.46
N ILE A 31 18.60 -6.48 0.68
CA ILE A 31 19.64 -7.26 1.35
C ILE A 31 19.12 -8.66 1.70
N ALA A 32 17.92 -8.76 2.26
CA ALA A 32 17.29 -10.05 2.58
C ALA A 32 17.10 -10.92 1.32
N HIS A 33 16.70 -10.30 0.20
CA HIS A 33 16.55 -11.00 -1.07
C HIS A 33 17.89 -11.53 -1.61
N ILE A 34 18.95 -10.72 -1.57
CA ILE A 34 20.30 -11.12 -1.98
C ILE A 34 20.81 -12.29 -1.13
N ILE A 35 20.62 -12.23 0.20
CA ILE A 35 20.99 -13.34 1.09
C ILE A 35 20.21 -14.60 0.72
N GLY A 36 18.91 -14.47 0.44
CA GLY A 36 18.08 -15.56 -0.06
C GLY A 36 18.68 -16.18 -1.32
N LEU A 37 19.02 -15.36 -2.32
CA LEU A 37 19.62 -15.83 -3.58
C LEU A 37 20.91 -16.62 -3.36
N VAL A 38 21.78 -16.17 -2.45
CA VAL A 38 23.03 -16.88 -2.11
C VAL A 38 22.74 -18.25 -1.48
N ILE A 39 21.79 -18.32 -0.54
CA ILE A 39 21.44 -19.59 0.13
C ILE A 39 20.83 -20.58 -0.86
N VAL A 40 19.94 -20.10 -1.73
CA VAL A 40 19.23 -20.95 -2.67
C VAL A 40 20.13 -21.41 -3.82
N SER A 41 21.13 -20.60 -4.20
CA SER A 41 22.17 -21.02 -5.13
C SER A 41 22.98 -22.24 -4.66
N ILE A 42 23.01 -22.51 -3.34
CA ILE A 42 23.71 -23.68 -2.78
C ILE A 42 22.83 -24.95 -2.82
N ASN A 43 21.50 -24.78 -2.79
CA ASN A 43 20.53 -25.88 -2.66
C ASN A 43 19.84 -26.24 -3.99
N ASP A 44 20.35 -25.76 -5.13
CA ASP A 44 19.77 -25.93 -6.49
C ASP A 44 18.25 -25.62 -6.57
N SER A 45 17.77 -24.72 -5.72
CA SER A 45 16.38 -24.25 -5.74
C SER A 45 16.28 -22.95 -6.52
N ARG A 46 15.06 -22.46 -6.76
CA ARG A 46 14.82 -21.15 -7.41
C ARG A 46 13.97 -20.27 -6.49
N ILE A 47 14.30 -18.98 -6.43
CA ILE A 47 13.49 -17.98 -5.71
C ILE A 47 12.61 -17.22 -6.71
N GLN A 48 11.46 -16.74 -6.24
CA GLN A 48 10.61 -15.80 -6.98
C GLN A 48 11.34 -14.47 -7.24
N GLU A 49 10.91 -13.73 -8.26
CA GLU A 49 11.41 -12.37 -8.56
C GLU A 49 11.19 -11.39 -7.39
N PHE A 50 12.03 -10.36 -7.29
CA PHE A 50 11.95 -9.38 -6.21
C PHE A 50 10.57 -8.71 -6.07
N PHE A 51 9.89 -8.43 -7.18
CA PHE A 51 8.55 -7.86 -7.16
C PHE A 51 7.55 -8.72 -6.38
N VAL A 52 7.50 -10.01 -6.67
CA VAL A 52 6.58 -10.95 -6.00
C VAL A 52 7.03 -11.17 -4.55
N PHE A 53 8.34 -11.35 -4.34
CA PHE A 53 8.92 -11.52 -3.01
C PHE A 53 8.61 -10.35 -2.05
N SER A 54 8.73 -9.12 -2.55
CA SER A 54 8.50 -7.91 -1.73
C SER A 54 7.02 -7.55 -1.58
N SER A 55 6.12 -8.12 -2.38
CA SER A 55 4.73 -7.66 -2.47
C SER A 55 3.97 -7.71 -1.14
N TYR A 56 4.11 -8.79 -0.37
CA TYR A 56 3.46 -8.92 0.94
C TYR A 56 4.06 -7.98 1.98
N SER A 57 5.39 -7.86 2.01
CA SER A 57 6.12 -6.99 2.94
C SER A 57 5.77 -5.52 2.71
N VAL A 58 5.68 -5.09 1.45
CA VAL A 58 5.29 -3.73 1.06
C VAL A 58 3.87 -3.40 1.50
N ALA A 59 2.92 -4.33 1.34
CA ALA A 59 1.54 -4.14 1.76
C ALA A 59 1.43 -3.88 3.27
N ILE A 60 2.15 -4.67 4.08
CA ILE A 60 2.20 -4.49 5.54
C ILE A 60 2.88 -3.16 5.89
N PHE A 61 4.01 -2.84 5.27
CA PHE A 61 4.72 -1.58 5.48
C PHE A 61 3.81 -0.37 5.26
N LEU A 62 3.04 -0.34 4.16
CA LEU A 62 2.12 0.77 3.90
C LEU A 62 0.94 0.83 4.84
N LEU A 63 0.44 -0.32 5.31
CA LEU A 63 -0.56 -0.35 6.37
C LEU A 63 -0.03 0.33 7.64
N VAL A 64 1.22 0.05 8.02
CA VAL A 64 1.88 0.72 9.16
C VAL A 64 2.05 2.22 8.90
N CYS A 65 2.52 2.64 7.73
CA CYS A 65 2.62 4.06 7.37
C CYS A 65 1.26 4.77 7.44
N GLY A 66 0.19 4.11 7.00
CA GLY A 66 -1.18 4.59 7.10
C GLY A 66 -1.59 4.85 8.55
N ILE A 67 -1.36 3.89 9.45
CA ILE A 67 -1.67 4.03 10.89
C ILE A 67 -0.93 5.22 11.49
N ILE A 68 0.39 5.30 11.25
CA ILE A 68 1.23 6.38 11.77
C ILE A 68 0.78 7.73 11.22
N SER A 69 0.27 7.79 9.99
CA SER A 69 -0.12 9.07 9.38
C SER A 69 -1.23 9.80 10.13
N ALA A 70 -2.15 9.06 10.76
CA ALA A 70 -3.19 9.66 11.59
C ALA A 70 -2.66 10.16 12.93
N TYR A 71 -1.72 9.44 13.53
CA TYR A 71 -1.23 9.70 14.88
C TYR A 71 -0.09 10.69 14.93
N GLY A 72 0.93 10.48 14.11
CA GLY A 72 2.16 11.28 14.14
C GLY A 72 1.95 12.66 13.53
N PHE A 73 1.29 12.74 12.38
CA PHE A 73 1.27 13.96 11.59
C PHE A 73 0.03 14.84 11.83
N MET A 74 -1.13 14.25 12.14
CA MET A 74 -2.36 15.02 12.31
C MET A 74 -2.25 16.06 13.44
N GLY A 75 -1.69 15.68 14.60
CA GLY A 75 -1.50 16.60 15.72
C GLY A 75 -0.54 17.74 15.37
N GLN A 76 0.61 17.42 14.79
CA GLN A 76 1.65 18.38 14.44
C GLN A 76 1.18 19.42 13.42
N PHE A 77 0.53 18.99 12.34
CA PHE A 77 0.04 19.92 11.31
C PHE A 77 -1.08 20.83 11.83
N VAL A 78 -1.92 20.33 12.73
CA VAL A 78 -2.96 21.16 13.35
C VAL A 78 -2.33 22.20 14.29
N GLN A 79 -1.30 21.85 15.06
CA GLN A 79 -0.56 22.81 15.90
C GLN A 79 0.09 23.92 15.08
N GLN A 80 0.47 23.63 13.83
CA GLN A 80 0.99 24.61 12.87
C GLN A 80 -0.10 25.44 12.17
N GLY A 81 -1.37 25.35 12.60
CA GLY A 81 -2.48 26.15 12.08
C GLY A 81 -3.09 25.65 10.76
N ILE A 82 -2.77 24.42 10.34
CA ILE A 82 -3.31 23.85 9.11
C ILE A 82 -4.76 23.39 9.30
N THR A 83 -5.64 23.73 8.35
CA THR A 83 -7.04 23.34 8.40
C THR A 83 -7.21 21.83 8.16
N ARG A 84 -8.21 21.21 8.80
CA ARG A 84 -8.54 19.78 8.62
C ARG A 84 -8.87 19.42 7.17
N LYS A 85 -9.39 20.39 6.40
CA LYS A 85 -9.70 20.20 4.97
C LYS A 85 -8.42 20.07 4.15
N ASP A 86 -7.47 20.97 4.39
CA ASP A 86 -6.19 20.97 3.68
C ASP A 86 -5.33 19.78 4.08
N LEU A 87 -5.36 19.38 5.36
CA LEU A 87 -4.70 18.16 5.83
C LEU A 87 -5.22 16.92 5.11
N TYR A 88 -6.53 16.69 5.08
CA TYR A 88 -7.11 15.53 4.41
C TYR A 88 -6.73 15.48 2.92
N ILE A 89 -6.86 16.60 2.20
CA ILE A 89 -6.51 16.65 0.76
C ILE A 89 -5.01 16.42 0.56
N GLY A 90 -4.17 17.02 1.41
CA GLY A 90 -2.72 16.83 1.38
C GLY A 90 -2.32 15.39 1.65
N THR A 91 -2.91 14.75 2.66
CA THR A 91 -2.66 13.33 2.95
C THR A 91 -3.10 12.44 1.79
N VAL A 92 -4.29 12.63 1.22
CA VAL A 92 -4.76 11.87 0.05
C VAL A 92 -3.77 11.97 -1.11
N LEU A 93 -3.30 13.18 -1.43
CA LEU A 93 -2.31 13.38 -2.48
C LEU A 93 -0.98 12.68 -2.17
N SER A 94 -0.53 12.76 -0.92
CA SER A 94 0.66 12.05 -0.43
C SER A 94 0.53 10.53 -0.57
N VAL A 95 -0.63 9.95 -0.25
CA VAL A 95 -0.87 8.50 -0.38
C VAL A 95 -0.66 8.06 -1.82
N PHE A 96 -1.26 8.76 -2.77
CA PHE A 96 -1.13 8.39 -4.19
C PHE A 96 0.31 8.55 -4.69
N MET A 97 1.00 9.63 -4.29
CA MET A 97 2.42 9.82 -4.65
C MET A 97 3.31 8.73 -4.04
N LEU A 98 3.08 8.37 -2.77
CA LEU A 98 3.84 7.33 -2.10
C LEU A 98 3.57 5.95 -2.71
N ALA A 99 2.31 5.59 -2.92
CA ALA A 99 1.94 4.32 -3.52
C ALA A 99 2.54 4.15 -4.92
N LEU A 100 2.61 5.24 -5.70
CA LEU A 100 3.29 5.25 -6.99
C LEU A 100 4.80 5.00 -6.82
N ALA A 101 5.48 5.75 -5.94
CA ALA A 101 6.91 5.56 -5.69
C ALA A 101 7.25 4.14 -5.21
N VAL A 102 6.47 3.62 -4.26
CA VAL A 102 6.62 2.27 -3.68
C VAL A 102 6.28 1.16 -4.69
N THR A 103 5.49 1.45 -5.72
CA THR A 103 5.25 0.53 -6.84
C THR A 103 6.41 0.52 -7.83
N LEU A 104 7.00 1.69 -8.11
CA LEU A 104 8.11 1.79 -9.05
C LEU A 104 9.42 1.22 -8.52
N ILE A 105 9.67 1.26 -7.20
CA ILE A 105 10.93 0.77 -6.64
C ILE A 105 11.12 -0.76 -6.86
N PRO A 106 10.18 -1.64 -6.48
CA PRO A 106 10.28 -3.08 -6.78
C PRO A 106 10.36 -3.39 -8.27
N LEU A 107 9.61 -2.63 -9.09
CA LEU A 107 9.65 -2.77 -10.54
C LEU A 107 11.05 -2.45 -11.09
N ALA A 108 11.67 -1.37 -10.63
CA ALA A 108 13.02 -1.00 -11.04
C ALA A 108 14.06 -2.04 -10.63
N ILE A 109 13.96 -2.57 -9.39
CA ILE A 109 14.87 -3.62 -8.89
C ILE A 109 14.70 -4.90 -9.71
N THR A 110 13.46 -5.32 -9.99
CA THR A 110 13.19 -6.51 -10.80
C THR A 110 13.66 -6.34 -12.25
N GLY A 111 13.54 -5.12 -12.80
CA GLY A 111 14.12 -4.79 -14.11
C GLY A 111 15.65 -4.93 -14.12
N ILE A 112 16.33 -4.53 -13.04
CA ILE A 112 17.78 -4.73 -12.87
C ILE A 112 18.10 -6.23 -12.76
N GLU A 113 17.33 -7.00 -12.00
CA GLU A 113 17.50 -8.47 -11.88
C GLU A 113 17.37 -9.18 -13.23
N TYR A 114 16.39 -8.78 -14.05
CA TYR A 114 16.19 -9.32 -15.39
C TYR A 114 17.36 -9.01 -16.34
N VAL A 115 17.90 -7.79 -16.27
CA VAL A 115 19.08 -7.42 -17.07
C VAL A 115 20.29 -8.24 -16.64
N ILE A 116 20.51 -8.41 -15.33
CA ILE A 116 21.63 -9.19 -14.80
C ILE A 116 21.48 -10.68 -15.14
N SER A 117 20.27 -11.23 -15.05
CA SER A 117 20.01 -12.65 -15.35
C SER A 117 20.28 -13.02 -16.82
N SER A 118 20.25 -12.03 -17.72
CA SER A 118 20.63 -12.20 -19.12
C SER A 118 22.16 -12.37 -19.31
N PHE A 119 22.97 -11.89 -18.37
CA PHE A 119 24.43 -12.02 -18.40
C PHE A 119 24.95 -13.13 -17.48
N VAL A 120 24.21 -13.47 -16.43
CA VAL A 120 24.59 -14.45 -15.40
C VAL A 120 23.39 -15.35 -15.12
N HIS A 121 23.55 -16.67 -15.13
CA HIS A 121 22.48 -17.61 -14.76
C HIS A 121 22.14 -17.47 -13.28
N LEU A 122 21.22 -16.56 -12.94
CA LEU A 122 20.70 -16.39 -11.59
C LEU A 122 19.65 -17.48 -11.29
N PRO A 123 19.61 -18.05 -10.07
CA PRO A 123 18.63 -19.05 -9.65
C PRO A 123 17.25 -18.40 -9.36
N ILE A 124 16.72 -17.66 -10.33
CA ILE A 124 15.43 -16.97 -10.26
C ILE A 124 14.41 -17.76 -11.08
N ASN A 125 13.20 -17.90 -10.56
CA ASN A 125 12.13 -18.59 -11.24
C ASN A 125 11.48 -17.65 -12.27
N THR A 126 11.95 -17.72 -13.51
CA THR A 126 11.38 -16.96 -14.65
C THR A 126 10.09 -17.57 -15.20
N ASN A 127 9.59 -18.68 -14.63
CA ASN A 127 8.40 -19.40 -15.08
C ASN A 127 7.14 -19.14 -14.23
N THR A 128 7.25 -18.39 -13.13
CA THR A 128 6.07 -17.95 -12.37
C THR A 128 5.66 -16.59 -12.88
N ASP A 129 4.46 -16.48 -13.48
CA ASP A 129 3.74 -15.26 -13.89
C ASP A 129 4.61 -14.01 -13.78
N THR A 130 5.55 -13.88 -14.72
CA THR A 130 6.55 -12.82 -14.62
C THR A 130 5.81 -11.49 -14.66
N VAL A 131 6.29 -10.49 -13.92
CA VAL A 131 5.76 -9.12 -14.06
C VAL A 131 5.91 -8.64 -15.51
N PHE A 132 6.79 -9.28 -16.28
CA PHE A 132 7.03 -9.03 -17.70
C PHE A 132 6.40 -10.09 -18.65
N ASP A 133 5.52 -10.97 -18.15
CA ASP A 133 4.85 -11.95 -19.00
C ASP A 133 3.83 -11.21 -19.86
N LEU A 134 4.02 -11.28 -21.19
CA LEU A 134 3.18 -10.59 -22.17
C LEU A 134 1.73 -11.08 -22.16
N SER A 135 1.44 -12.23 -21.52
CA SER A 135 0.10 -12.81 -21.46
C SER A 135 -0.87 -12.07 -20.53
N SER A 136 -0.41 -11.54 -19.40
CA SER A 136 -1.22 -10.71 -18.46
C SER A 136 -0.88 -9.21 -18.52
N GLY A 137 0.21 -8.83 -19.18
CA GLY A 137 0.63 -7.44 -19.38
C GLY A 137 1.23 -6.82 -18.13
N TRP A 138 2.50 -6.42 -18.20
CA TRP A 138 3.24 -5.73 -17.14
C TRP A 138 2.51 -4.52 -16.55
N LEU A 139 1.74 -3.81 -17.38
CA LEU A 139 0.90 -2.68 -16.98
C LEU A 139 -0.20 -3.10 -15.99
N LEU A 140 -0.79 -4.28 -16.16
CA LEU A 140 -1.84 -4.80 -15.29
C LEU A 140 -1.25 -5.17 -13.93
N ALA A 141 -0.08 -5.80 -13.90
CA ALA A 141 0.63 -6.13 -12.66
C ALA A 141 0.97 -4.88 -11.85
N ILE A 142 1.51 -3.84 -12.50
CA ILE A 142 1.80 -2.54 -11.88
C ILE A 142 0.52 -1.90 -11.35
N SER A 143 -0.55 -1.87 -12.15
CA SER A 143 -1.83 -1.27 -11.75
C SER A 143 -2.46 -2.00 -10.57
N THR A 144 -2.38 -3.33 -10.57
CA THR A 144 -2.86 -4.21 -9.50
C THR A 144 -2.09 -3.93 -8.21
N PHE A 145 -0.77 -3.91 -8.30
CA PHE A 145 0.09 -3.65 -7.16
C PHE A 145 -0.17 -2.26 -6.59
N PHE A 146 -0.23 -1.24 -7.44
CA PHE A 146 -0.54 0.14 -7.04
C PHE A 146 -1.88 0.26 -6.30
N LEU A 147 -2.95 -0.35 -6.82
CA LEU A 147 -4.27 -0.33 -6.20
C LEU A 147 -4.26 -1.07 -4.85
N ASN A 148 -3.58 -2.21 -4.78
CA ASN A 148 -3.46 -3.00 -3.56
C ASN A 148 -2.72 -2.22 -2.47
N VAL A 149 -1.54 -1.72 -2.79
CA VAL A 149 -0.65 -0.90 -1.95
C VAL A 149 -1.38 0.37 -1.45
N THR A 150 -2.11 1.05 -2.34
CA THR A 150 -2.97 2.20 -1.96
C THR A 150 -4.06 1.78 -0.96
N THR A 151 -4.72 0.66 -1.19
CA THR A 151 -5.79 0.15 -0.32
C THR A 151 -5.27 -0.18 1.08
N TYR A 152 -4.12 -0.86 1.19
CA TYR A 152 -3.50 -1.16 2.48
C TYR A 152 -3.15 0.11 3.26
N TYR A 153 -2.62 1.14 2.60
CA TYR A 153 -2.37 2.42 3.25
C TYR A 153 -3.68 3.04 3.78
N LEU A 154 -4.73 3.09 2.97
CA LEU A 154 -6.01 3.68 3.37
C LEU A 154 -6.67 2.91 4.52
N ILE A 155 -6.55 1.58 4.53
CA ILE A 155 -7.01 0.74 5.64
C ILE A 155 -6.23 1.08 6.92
N GLY A 156 -4.90 1.19 6.82
CA GLY A 156 -4.07 1.65 7.95
C GLY A 156 -4.47 3.03 8.45
N TRP A 157 -4.70 3.97 7.52
CA TRP A 157 -5.13 5.33 7.86
C TRP A 157 -6.50 5.36 8.54
N LEU A 158 -7.43 4.52 8.10
CA LEU A 158 -8.74 4.34 8.73
C LEU A 158 -8.61 3.85 10.18
N ILE A 159 -7.78 2.84 10.43
CA ILE A 159 -7.49 2.34 11.79
C ILE A 159 -6.91 3.47 12.65
N GLY A 160 -5.90 4.17 12.13
CA GLY A 160 -5.25 5.27 12.84
C GLY A 160 -6.23 6.37 13.26
N ILE A 161 -7.10 6.81 12.35
CA ILE A 161 -8.12 7.81 12.64
C ILE A 161 -9.16 7.29 13.64
N GLY A 162 -9.57 6.03 13.48
CA GLY A 162 -10.54 5.38 14.36
C GLY A 162 -10.12 5.44 15.81
N TYR A 163 -8.90 4.98 16.10
CA TYR A 163 -8.36 5.05 17.45
C TYR A 163 -8.03 6.48 17.90
N TYR A 164 -7.53 7.36 17.01
CA TYR A 164 -7.23 8.75 17.38
C TYR A 164 -8.50 9.46 17.88
N ARG A 165 -9.60 9.32 17.13
CA ARG A 165 -10.88 9.98 17.42
C ARG A 165 -11.59 9.37 18.63
N PHE A 166 -11.77 8.06 18.66
CA PHE A 166 -12.67 7.41 19.63
C PHE A 166 -11.94 6.71 20.79
N GLY A 167 -10.61 6.75 20.81
CA GLY A 167 -9.81 6.05 21.82
C GLY A 167 -9.76 4.53 21.60
N TRP A 168 -9.26 3.82 22.60
CA TRP A 168 -8.92 2.40 22.48
C TRP A 168 -10.14 1.47 22.35
N ILE A 169 -11.22 1.69 23.13
CA ILE A 169 -12.38 0.78 23.19
C ILE A 169 -13.13 0.75 21.85
N ILE A 170 -13.48 1.91 21.33
CA ILE A 170 -14.19 2.02 20.04
C ILE A 170 -13.24 1.81 18.87
N GLY A 171 -11.93 2.06 19.06
CA GLY A 171 -10.88 1.78 18.08
C GLY A 171 -10.86 0.32 17.61
N PHE A 172 -11.17 -0.64 18.48
CA PHE A 172 -11.29 -2.05 18.08
C PHE A 172 -12.37 -2.29 17.00
N GLY A 173 -13.45 -1.50 16.99
CA GLY A 173 -14.44 -1.56 15.93
C GLY A 173 -13.87 -1.20 14.55
N PHE A 174 -12.89 -0.29 14.50
CA PHE A 174 -12.20 0.05 13.26
C PHE A 174 -11.26 -1.04 12.77
N ILE A 175 -10.71 -1.88 13.67
CA ILE A 175 -9.98 -3.09 13.27
C ILE A 175 -10.93 -4.07 12.59
N ALA A 176 -12.14 -4.29 13.12
CA ALA A 176 -13.12 -5.16 12.48
C ALA A 176 -13.50 -4.67 11.07
N ILE A 177 -13.72 -3.35 10.90
CA ILE A 177 -13.96 -2.74 9.59
C ILE A 177 -12.75 -2.90 8.67
N ALA A 178 -11.53 -2.73 9.19
CA ALA A 178 -10.31 -2.92 8.44
C ALA A 178 -10.13 -4.37 7.96
N ILE A 179 -10.42 -5.36 8.80
CA ILE A 179 -10.41 -6.78 8.43
C ILE A 179 -11.42 -7.05 7.31
N ALA A 180 -12.62 -6.47 7.39
CA ALA A 180 -13.61 -6.58 6.32
C ALA A 180 -13.10 -5.96 5.01
N ALA A 181 -12.48 -4.78 5.07
CA ALA A 181 -11.89 -4.12 3.91
C ALA A 181 -10.71 -4.93 3.30
N LEU A 182 -9.84 -5.51 4.13
CA LEU A 182 -8.77 -6.41 3.70
C LEU A 182 -9.34 -7.65 3.01
N SER A 183 -10.41 -8.23 3.58
CA SER A 183 -11.05 -9.40 2.99
C SER A 183 -11.69 -9.10 1.64
N LEU A 184 -12.33 -7.93 1.47
CA LEU A 184 -12.87 -7.49 0.19
C LEU A 184 -11.76 -7.27 -0.84
N ASN A 185 -10.64 -6.67 -0.43
CA ASN A 185 -9.48 -6.49 -1.30
C ASN A 185 -8.89 -7.84 -1.74
N SER A 186 -8.74 -8.80 -0.83
CA SER A 186 -8.27 -10.15 -1.16
C SER A 186 -9.27 -10.91 -2.06
N PHE A 187 -10.57 -10.70 -1.88
CA PHE A 187 -11.59 -11.28 -2.76
C PHE A 187 -11.46 -10.78 -4.20
N PHE A 188 -11.17 -9.49 -4.41
CA PHE A 188 -11.00 -8.95 -5.76
C PHE A 188 -9.77 -9.50 -6.48
N TRP A 189 -8.66 -9.73 -5.78
CA TRP A 189 -7.37 -10.06 -6.42
C TRP A 189 -6.96 -11.53 -6.35
N VAL A 190 -7.18 -12.17 -5.21
CA VAL A 190 -6.72 -13.55 -4.93
C VAL A 190 -7.89 -14.54 -4.98
N ASN A 191 -9.12 -14.04 -5.16
CA ASN A 191 -10.36 -14.81 -5.02
C ASN A 191 -10.41 -15.60 -3.69
N ASN A 192 -9.74 -15.04 -2.67
CA ASN A 192 -9.63 -15.64 -1.37
C ASN A 192 -10.09 -14.62 -0.33
N SER A 193 -10.89 -15.06 0.62
CA SER A 193 -11.43 -14.19 1.67
C SER A 193 -10.82 -14.57 3.00
N VAL A 194 -10.39 -13.56 3.75
CA VAL A 194 -9.93 -13.74 5.15
C VAL A 194 -11.12 -14.05 6.06
N VAL A 195 -12.33 -13.60 5.69
CA VAL A 195 -13.57 -13.85 6.42
C VAL A 195 -14.29 -15.10 5.87
N PRO A 196 -14.58 -16.12 6.69
CA PRO A 196 -15.18 -17.38 6.25
C PRO A 196 -16.57 -17.29 5.60
N TRP A 197 -17.31 -16.19 5.80
CA TRP A 197 -18.70 -16.06 5.36
C TRP A 197 -18.87 -15.41 3.98
N ILE A 198 -17.77 -14.97 3.35
CA ILE A 198 -17.80 -14.47 1.98
C ILE A 198 -17.69 -15.69 1.04
N PRO A 199 -18.70 -15.96 0.19
CA PRO A 199 -18.70 -17.16 -0.64
C PRO A 199 -17.51 -17.17 -1.61
N TYR A 200 -16.79 -18.29 -1.64
CA TYR A 200 -15.77 -18.57 -2.63
C TYR A 200 -16.45 -18.81 -3.98
N ASN A 201 -16.39 -17.82 -4.88
CA ASN A 201 -16.86 -18.00 -6.24
C ASN A 201 -15.70 -18.50 -7.09
N SER A 202 -15.73 -19.77 -7.52
CA SER A 202 -14.73 -20.35 -8.44
C SER A 202 -14.80 -19.79 -9.87
N ALA A 203 -15.76 -18.92 -10.15
CA ALA A 203 -15.85 -18.21 -11.43
C ALA A 203 -14.86 -17.05 -11.39
N GLY A 204 -13.74 -17.20 -12.12
CA GLY A 204 -12.68 -16.21 -12.22
C GLY A 204 -13.24 -14.79 -12.31
N THR A 205 -12.92 -13.96 -11.32
CA THR A 205 -13.32 -12.56 -11.32
C THR A 205 -12.74 -11.93 -12.59
N SER A 206 -13.63 -11.40 -13.44
CA SER A 206 -13.19 -10.63 -14.59
C SER A 206 -12.24 -9.53 -14.12
N ILE A 207 -11.12 -9.34 -14.81
CA ILE A 207 -10.12 -8.29 -14.51
C ILE A 207 -10.79 -6.92 -14.34
N ALA A 208 -11.81 -6.63 -15.15
CA ALA A 208 -12.59 -5.40 -15.06
C ALA A 208 -13.33 -5.26 -13.73
N LEU A 209 -13.84 -6.37 -13.18
CA LEU A 209 -14.52 -6.42 -11.89
C LEU A 209 -13.54 -6.25 -10.73
N SER A 210 -12.33 -6.80 -10.81
CA SER A 210 -11.28 -6.64 -9.78
C SER A 210 -10.77 -5.20 -9.69
N ILE A 211 -10.48 -4.58 -10.84
CA ILE A 211 -10.07 -3.17 -10.92
C ILE A 211 -11.20 -2.26 -10.45
N GLY A 212 -12.42 -2.48 -10.98
CA GLY A 212 -13.59 -1.69 -10.62
C GLY A 212 -13.93 -1.80 -9.13
N GLY A 213 -13.91 -3.01 -8.58
CA GLY A 213 -14.13 -3.28 -7.16
C GLY A 213 -13.10 -2.58 -6.27
N SER A 214 -11.82 -2.62 -6.64
CA SER A 214 -10.75 -1.94 -5.91
C SER A 214 -10.90 -0.41 -5.94
N LEU A 215 -11.24 0.18 -7.09
CA LEU A 215 -11.49 1.62 -7.19
C LEU A 215 -12.69 2.06 -6.35
N VAL A 216 -13.77 1.27 -6.36
CA VAL A 216 -14.95 1.52 -5.51
C VAL A 216 -14.58 1.42 -4.04
N LEU A 217 -13.79 0.41 -3.64
CA LEU A 217 -13.33 0.24 -2.26
C LEU A 217 -12.46 1.44 -1.82
N ILE A 218 -11.51 1.87 -2.65
CA ILE A 218 -10.68 3.06 -2.39
C ILE A 218 -11.56 4.30 -2.20
N ALA A 219 -12.54 4.51 -3.09
CA ALA A 219 -13.46 5.64 -2.98
C ALA A 219 -14.29 5.59 -1.69
N LEU A 220 -14.81 4.42 -1.32
CA LEU A 220 -15.54 4.21 -0.07
C LEU A 220 -14.68 4.47 1.16
N LEU A 221 -13.44 3.96 1.19
CA LEU A 221 -12.49 4.19 2.27
C LEU A 221 -12.20 5.69 2.43
N LEU A 222 -11.92 6.39 1.32
CA LEU A 222 -11.70 7.84 1.33
C LEU A 222 -12.93 8.61 1.85
N LEU A 223 -14.13 8.26 1.39
CA LEU A 223 -15.36 8.87 1.88
C LEU A 223 -15.55 8.64 3.38
N PHE A 224 -15.33 7.42 3.85
CA PHE A 224 -15.46 7.08 5.27
C PHE A 224 -14.44 7.85 6.12
N ILE A 225 -13.18 7.87 5.69
CA ILE A 225 -12.11 8.67 6.32
C ILE A 225 -12.46 10.15 6.32
N ARG A 226 -13.04 10.68 5.23
CA ARG A 226 -13.47 12.09 5.14
C ARG A 226 -14.58 12.42 6.13
N MET A 227 -15.56 11.54 6.26
CA MET A 227 -16.65 11.69 7.23
C MET A 227 -16.11 11.69 8.66
N LEU A 228 -15.12 10.86 8.93
CA LEU A 228 -14.50 10.75 10.25
C LEU A 228 -13.67 11.98 10.60
N THR A 229 -12.86 12.47 9.66
CA THR A 229 -11.93 13.62 9.86
C THR A 229 -12.64 14.97 10.00
N ARG A 230 -13.84 15.13 9.41
CA ARG A 230 -14.57 16.40 9.44
C ARG A 230 -14.90 16.89 10.87
N ARG A 231 -15.13 15.98 11.83
CA ARG A 231 -15.60 16.32 13.19
C ARG A 231 -14.66 15.87 14.32
N ILE A 232 -13.37 15.70 14.05
CA ILE A 232 -12.42 15.23 15.07
C ILE A 232 -12.10 16.35 16.08
N ILE A 233 -12.19 16.04 17.37
CA ILE A 233 -11.65 16.91 18.43
C ILE A 233 -10.14 16.61 18.49
N ILE A 234 -9.31 17.63 18.29
CA ILE A 234 -7.86 17.46 18.34
C ILE A 234 -7.48 17.33 19.81
N LYS A 235 -6.84 16.20 20.15
CA LYS A 235 -6.25 16.00 21.47
C LYS A 235 -4.85 16.63 21.40
N LEU A 236 -4.62 17.61 22.27
CA LEU A 236 -3.32 18.27 22.46
C LEU A 236 -2.49 17.47 23.46
#